data_AF-G4F4M5-F1
#
_entry.id   AF-G4F4M5-F1
#
_cell.length_a   1.000
_cell.length_b   1.000
_cell.length_c   1.000
_cell.angle_alpha   90.00
_cell.angle_beta   90.00
_cell.angle_gamma   90.00
#
_symmetry.space_group_name_H-M   'P 1'
#
loop_
_entity.id
_entity.type
_entity.pdbx_description
1 polymer ?
#
loop_
_entity_poly.entity_id
_entity_poly.type
_entity_poly.pdbx_seq_one_letter_code
_entity_poly.pdbx_strand_id
1 'polypeptide(L)'
;MSLNRPDKEYAPAPGLAQRWASRYVQGYLRRQPALDSPDPHALKRARRWIIAWAALAGMISGTLIGGAEWFMREFATGNWKAMSLREQLPYWAGYLAVAGTVTALEIGFLYWNALRGVANITRLAGLRYGQTDALEPDIQLTVHGISRAALEYPSPGSLIYGVDPHAYLHGWRLTFRSLLYRLKISLSSFLLRLLLRRLLGRLTLRGFLPVLTGPLYAAWNAWIAARIIQEAYLQARGPALVKHLMKTLADSDEHTRRLVAQGVGELIMRNQHPHPNLVLLLARLLNSLTGKPQALEVDWPIALRDYAQLPAPARQTLLNALTQAALLSGTYRGSRKKFLVEVFATCQTPLRNEDIKAQQRRLLSGQAP
;
A
#
# COMPACT_ATOMS: atom_id res chain seq x y z
N MET A 1 -3.92 -11.58 31.22
CA MET A 1 -4.61 -11.77 29.93
C MET A 1 -3.63 -11.47 28.80
N SER A 2 -3.59 -12.29 27.74
CA SER A 2 -2.69 -12.05 26.58
C SER A 2 -3.23 -10.93 25.71
N LEU A 3 -2.34 -10.07 25.18
CA LEU A 3 -2.66 -9.08 24.15
C LEU A 3 -3.44 -9.70 22.99
N ASN A 4 -4.45 -8.99 22.48
CA ASN A 4 -5.16 -9.40 21.27
C ASN A 4 -4.19 -9.56 20.11
N ARG A 5 -4.45 -10.59 19.29
CA ARG A 5 -3.58 -10.92 18.17
C ARG A 5 -3.53 -9.76 17.15
N PRO A 6 -2.33 -9.37 16.65
CA PRO A 6 -2.18 -8.24 15.75
C PRO A 6 -3.01 -8.34 14.47
N ASP A 7 -3.19 -9.55 13.94
CA ASP A 7 -4.01 -9.80 12.75
C ASP A 7 -5.50 -9.49 12.97
N LYS A 8 -6.01 -9.75 14.18
CA LYS A 8 -7.41 -9.51 14.55
C LYS A 8 -7.71 -8.04 14.82
N GLU A 9 -6.77 -7.33 15.46
CA GLU A 9 -6.85 -5.87 15.65
C GLU A 9 -6.76 -5.11 14.32
N TYR A 10 -5.91 -5.59 13.41
CA TYR A 10 -5.70 -4.95 12.12
C TYR A 10 -6.88 -5.09 11.17
N ALA A 11 -7.52 -6.26 11.10
CA ALA A 11 -8.63 -6.49 10.19
C ALA A 11 -9.70 -7.38 10.85
N PRO A 12 -10.52 -6.84 11.77
CA PRO A 12 -11.45 -7.63 12.57
C PRO A 12 -12.54 -8.33 11.74
N ALA A 13 -12.94 -7.73 10.61
CA ALA A 13 -13.95 -8.29 9.70
C ALA A 13 -13.50 -8.18 8.23
N PRO A 14 -12.67 -9.12 7.72
CA PRO A 14 -12.23 -9.08 6.33
C PRO A 14 -13.40 -9.40 5.39
N GLY A 15 -13.63 -8.56 4.38
CA GLY A 15 -14.65 -8.77 3.35
C GLY A 15 -14.37 -10.00 2.45
N LEU A 16 -15.35 -10.40 1.64
CA LEU A 16 -15.25 -11.60 0.78
C LEU A 16 -14.02 -11.59 -0.14
N ALA A 17 -13.78 -10.48 -0.86
CA ALA A 17 -12.63 -10.41 -1.76
C ALA A 17 -11.29 -10.41 -1.01
N GLN A 18 -11.23 -9.79 0.18
CA GLN A 18 -10.03 -9.85 1.04
C GLN A 18 -9.75 -11.29 1.50
N ARG A 19 -10.78 -12.02 1.92
CA ARG A 19 -10.63 -13.43 2.32
C ARG A 19 -10.14 -14.27 1.16
N TRP A 20 -10.69 -14.07 -0.04
CA TRP A 20 -10.24 -14.75 -1.24
C TRP A 20 -8.77 -14.42 -1.59
N ALA A 21 -8.40 -13.14 -1.59
CA ALA A 21 -7.03 -12.72 -1.84
C ALA A 21 -6.04 -13.28 -0.81
N SER A 22 -6.39 -13.24 0.48
CA SER A 22 -5.55 -13.83 1.53
C SER A 22 -5.39 -15.34 1.33
N ARG A 23 -6.46 -16.07 0.99
CA ARG A 23 -6.35 -17.51 0.66
C ARG A 23 -5.48 -17.75 -0.57
N TYR A 24 -5.59 -16.92 -1.61
CA TYR A 24 -4.76 -17.03 -2.80
C TYR A 24 -3.28 -16.84 -2.47
N VAL A 25 -2.94 -15.78 -1.71
CA VAL A 25 -1.57 -15.50 -1.29
C VAL A 25 -1.04 -16.62 -0.39
N GLN A 26 -1.82 -17.07 0.60
CA GLN A 26 -1.43 -18.20 1.46
C GLN A 26 -1.20 -19.48 0.66
N GLY A 27 -2.10 -19.80 -0.27
CA GLY A 27 -1.95 -20.95 -1.15
C GLY A 27 -0.72 -20.86 -2.04
N TYR A 28 -0.39 -19.67 -2.55
CA TYR A 28 0.82 -19.43 -3.31
C TYR A 28 2.08 -19.65 -2.46
N LEU A 29 2.12 -19.08 -1.26
CA LEU A 29 3.24 -19.22 -0.33
C LEU A 29 3.41 -20.68 0.12
N ARG A 30 2.34 -21.41 0.40
CA ARG A 30 2.44 -22.83 0.78
C ARG A 30 3.04 -23.72 -0.32
N ARG A 31 2.79 -23.40 -1.59
CA ARG A 31 3.31 -24.15 -2.74
C ARG A 31 4.75 -23.84 -3.09
N GLN A 32 5.31 -22.73 -2.59
CA GLN A 32 6.63 -22.25 -2.97
C GLN A 32 7.50 -22.13 -1.72
N PRO A 33 8.70 -22.72 -1.66
CA PRO A 33 9.54 -22.60 -0.48
C PRO A 33 9.95 -21.16 -0.23
N ALA A 34 9.97 -20.79 1.06
CA ALA A 34 10.58 -19.55 1.51
C ALA A 34 12.07 -19.55 1.13
N LEU A 35 12.60 -18.36 0.83
CA LEU A 35 14.02 -18.20 0.54
C LEU A 35 14.80 -17.91 1.82
N ASP A 36 15.99 -18.49 1.96
CA ASP A 36 16.85 -18.26 3.12
C ASP A 36 17.36 -16.82 3.21
N SER A 37 17.60 -16.22 2.05
CA SER A 37 18.02 -14.84 1.85
C SER A 37 17.24 -14.15 0.72
N PRO A 38 17.08 -12.81 0.76
CA PRO A 38 16.49 -12.07 -0.34
C PRO A 38 17.31 -12.21 -1.63
N ASP A 39 16.65 -12.29 -2.79
CA ASP A 39 17.30 -12.26 -4.10
C ASP A 39 17.02 -10.91 -4.80
N PRO A 40 17.97 -9.94 -4.76
CA PRO A 40 17.76 -8.61 -5.33
C PRO A 40 17.58 -8.62 -6.86
N HIS A 41 18.23 -9.56 -7.56
CA HIS A 41 18.17 -9.63 -9.02
C HIS A 41 16.84 -10.21 -9.49
N ALA A 42 16.40 -11.31 -8.89
CA ALA A 42 15.08 -11.87 -9.15
C ALA A 42 13.97 -10.90 -8.72
N LEU A 43 14.14 -10.19 -7.61
CA LEU A 43 13.19 -9.15 -7.17
C LEU A 43 13.04 -8.04 -8.21
N LYS A 44 14.16 -7.49 -8.70
CA LYS A 44 14.15 -6.44 -9.73
C LYS A 44 13.52 -6.93 -11.03
N ARG A 45 13.81 -8.17 -11.43
CA ARG A 45 13.23 -8.82 -12.62
C ARG A 45 11.73 -9.02 -12.46
N ALA A 46 11.29 -9.59 -11.34
CA ALA A 46 9.88 -9.82 -11.04
C ALA A 46 9.09 -8.51 -11.04
N ARG A 47 9.60 -7.46 -10.39
CA ARG A 47 8.98 -6.13 -10.38
C ARG A 47 8.80 -5.57 -11.80
N ARG A 48 9.84 -5.67 -12.64
CA ARG A 48 9.77 -5.20 -14.03
C ARG A 48 8.70 -5.94 -14.83
N TRP A 49 8.62 -7.26 -14.71
CA TRP A 49 7.62 -8.06 -15.41
C TRP A 49 6.20 -7.76 -14.95
N ILE A 50 5.95 -7.63 -13.64
CA ILE A 50 4.61 -7.30 -13.13
C ILE A 50 4.13 -5.95 -13.69
N ILE A 51 5.03 -4.95 -13.72
CA ILE A 51 4.74 -3.62 -14.27
C ILE A 51 4.54 -3.68 -15.79
N ALA A 52 5.39 -4.42 -16.51
CA ALA A 52 5.29 -4.57 -17.96
C ALA A 52 3.99 -5.25 -18.38
N TRP A 53 3.57 -6.32 -17.68
CA TRP A 53 2.30 -6.98 -17.94
C TRP A 53 1.09 -6.09 -17.65
N ALA A 54 1.14 -5.27 -16.61
CA ALA A 54 0.09 -4.28 -16.33
C ALA A 54 0.01 -3.20 -17.43
N ALA A 55 1.17 -2.74 -17.91
CA ALA A 55 1.26 -1.78 -19.00
C ALA A 55 0.70 -2.36 -20.31
N LEU A 56 1.11 -3.58 -20.65
CA LEU A 56 0.67 -4.28 -21.85
C LEU A 56 -0.85 -4.55 -21.83
N ALA A 57 -1.39 -4.97 -20.68
CA ALA A 57 -2.83 -5.14 -20.52
C ALA A 57 -3.59 -3.83 -20.76
N GLY A 58 -3.10 -2.71 -20.24
CA GLY A 58 -3.67 -1.37 -20.48
C GLY A 58 -3.59 -0.91 -21.93
N MET A 59 -2.48 -1.24 -22.59
CA MET A 59 -2.29 -0.93 -24.01
C MET A 59 -3.27 -1.74 -24.87
N ILE A 60 -3.34 -3.06 -24.65
CA ILE A 60 -4.24 -3.96 -25.40
C ILE A 60 -5.69 -3.56 -25.19
N SER A 61 -6.12 -3.36 -23.93
CA SER A 61 -7.49 -2.95 -23.62
C SER A 61 -7.85 -1.61 -24.27
N GLY A 62 -6.95 -0.62 -24.16
CA GLY A 62 -7.12 0.71 -24.75
C GLY A 62 -7.25 0.66 -26.26
N THR A 63 -6.37 -0.08 -26.93
CA THR A 63 -6.39 -0.25 -28.39
C THR A 63 -7.62 -1.00 -28.85
N LEU A 64 -8.05 -2.07 -28.16
CA LEU A 64 -9.26 -2.81 -28.51
C LEU A 64 -10.52 -1.93 -28.40
N ILE A 65 -10.63 -1.13 -27.33
CA ILE A 65 -11.77 -0.24 -27.12
C ILE A 65 -11.76 0.92 -28.12
N GLY A 66 -10.60 1.55 -28.34
CA GLY A 66 -10.45 2.62 -29.32
C GLY A 66 -10.68 2.14 -30.75
N GLY A 67 -10.15 0.96 -31.08
CA GLY A 67 -10.34 0.29 -32.37
C GLY A 67 -11.80 -0.10 -32.61
N ALA A 68 -12.50 -0.61 -31.59
CA ALA A 68 -13.94 -0.89 -31.67
C ALA A 68 -14.77 0.37 -31.91
N GLU A 69 -14.43 1.52 -31.29
CA GLU A 69 -15.10 2.79 -31.55
C GLU A 69 -14.86 3.27 -32.99
N TRP A 70 -13.61 3.17 -33.47
CA TRP A 70 -13.25 3.54 -34.83
C TRP A 70 -13.94 2.64 -35.87
N PHE A 71 -13.88 1.32 -35.70
CA PHE A 71 -14.53 0.34 -36.57
C PHE A 71 -16.04 0.55 -36.62
N MET A 72 -16.69 0.79 -35.48
CA MET A 72 -18.12 1.12 -35.43
C MET A 72 -18.44 2.39 -36.24
N ARG A 73 -17.60 3.41 -36.22
CA ARG A 73 -17.87 4.67 -36.94
C ARG A 73 -17.59 4.59 -38.43
N GLU A 74 -16.55 3.86 -38.82
CA GLU A 74 -16.09 3.77 -40.21
C GLU A 74 -16.85 2.69 -40.99
N PHE A 75 -16.98 1.49 -40.41
CA PHE A 75 -17.55 0.32 -41.09
C PHE A 75 -19.06 0.17 -40.89
N ALA A 76 -19.61 0.62 -39.75
CA ALA A 76 -21.04 0.39 -39.50
C ALA A 76 -21.94 1.31 -40.34
N THR A 77 -21.47 2.49 -40.77
CA THR A 77 -22.20 3.36 -41.70
C THR A 77 -21.31 4.39 -42.41
N GLY A 78 -21.36 4.44 -43.74
CA GLY A 78 -20.80 5.57 -44.53
C GLY A 78 -21.46 6.93 -44.24
N ASN A 79 -22.61 6.95 -43.54
CA ASN A 79 -23.40 8.14 -43.20
C ASN A 79 -23.65 8.32 -41.69
N TRP A 80 -22.69 7.95 -40.83
CA TRP A 80 -22.81 8.06 -39.36
C TRP A 80 -23.29 9.44 -38.87
N LYS A 81 -22.85 10.52 -39.54
CA LYS A 81 -23.22 11.91 -39.20
C LYS A 81 -24.69 12.26 -39.51
N ALA A 82 -25.36 11.49 -40.37
CA ALA A 82 -26.73 11.74 -40.80
C ALA A 82 -27.77 10.93 -40.00
N MET A 83 -27.35 9.96 -39.19
CA MET A 83 -28.25 9.10 -38.43
C MET A 83 -28.84 9.82 -37.21
N SER A 84 -30.11 9.56 -36.93
CA SER A 84 -30.78 10.02 -35.72
C SER A 84 -30.25 9.30 -34.47
N LEU A 85 -30.44 9.90 -33.29
CA LEU A 85 -29.99 9.30 -32.02
C LEU A 85 -30.59 7.90 -31.78
N ARG A 86 -31.83 7.65 -32.22
CA ARG A 86 -32.49 6.34 -32.04
C ARG A 86 -31.86 5.24 -32.89
N GLU A 87 -31.38 5.58 -34.09
CA GLU A 87 -30.73 4.63 -34.99
C GLU A 87 -29.28 4.35 -34.56
N GLN A 88 -28.65 5.29 -33.82
CA GLN A 88 -27.31 5.10 -33.25
C GLN A 88 -27.32 4.26 -31.96
N LEU A 89 -28.45 4.17 -31.24
CA LEU A 89 -28.56 3.43 -29.98
C LEU A 89 -28.09 1.97 -30.04
N PRO A 90 -28.49 1.12 -31.02
CA PRO A 90 -28.04 -0.28 -31.05
C PRO A 90 -26.52 -0.41 -31.24
N TYR A 91 -25.90 0.47 -32.03
CA TYR A 91 -24.45 0.50 -32.21
C TYR A 91 -23.73 0.91 -30.93
N TRP A 92 -24.22 1.94 -30.24
CA TRP A 92 -23.69 2.33 -28.94
C TRP A 92 -23.86 1.22 -27.89
N ALA A 93 -24.98 0.51 -27.91
CA ALA A 93 -25.21 -0.62 -27.01
C ALA A 93 -24.21 -1.77 -27.29
N GLY A 94 -23.99 -2.13 -28.56
CA GLY A 94 -23.01 -3.13 -28.97
C GLY A 94 -21.57 -2.71 -28.60
N TYR A 95 -21.20 -1.46 -28.85
CA TYR A 95 -19.90 -0.91 -28.43
C TYR A 95 -19.71 -0.98 -26.91
N LEU A 96 -20.72 -0.56 -26.13
CA LEU A 96 -20.65 -0.60 -24.68
C LEU A 96 -20.53 -2.03 -24.14
N ALA A 97 -21.19 -3.02 -24.78
CA ALA A 97 -21.06 -4.43 -24.43
C ALA A 97 -19.63 -4.96 -24.66
N VAL A 98 -19.04 -4.66 -25.82
CA VAL A 98 -17.65 -5.03 -26.13
C VAL A 98 -16.68 -4.32 -25.19
N ALA A 99 -16.82 -3.00 -25.03
CA ALA A 99 -15.95 -2.22 -24.16
C ALA A 99 -16.05 -2.67 -22.70
N GLY A 100 -17.26 -2.96 -22.22
CA GLY A 100 -17.52 -3.51 -20.88
C GLY A 100 -16.83 -4.85 -20.68
N THR A 101 -16.94 -5.76 -21.66
CA THR A 101 -16.31 -7.09 -21.61
C THR A 101 -14.78 -7.01 -21.58
N VAL A 102 -14.18 -6.23 -22.49
CA VAL A 102 -12.73 -6.01 -22.53
C VAL A 102 -12.23 -5.40 -21.22
N THR A 103 -12.98 -4.46 -20.65
CA THR A 103 -12.64 -3.84 -19.37
C THR A 103 -12.73 -4.83 -18.21
N ALA A 104 -13.75 -5.68 -18.17
CA ALA A 104 -13.89 -6.70 -17.13
C ALA A 104 -12.73 -7.70 -17.17
N LEU A 105 -12.33 -8.14 -18.36
CA LEU A 105 -11.17 -9.02 -18.56
C LEU A 105 -9.86 -8.35 -18.16
N GLU A 106 -9.65 -7.08 -18.55
CA GLU A 106 -8.49 -6.30 -18.14
C GLU A 106 -8.41 -6.19 -16.62
N ILE A 107 -9.49 -5.79 -15.95
CA ILE A 107 -9.53 -5.64 -14.49
C ILE A 107 -9.24 -6.99 -13.81
N GLY A 108 -9.86 -8.07 -14.28
CA GLY A 108 -9.60 -9.42 -13.77
C GLY A 108 -8.12 -9.83 -13.90
N PHE A 109 -7.52 -9.55 -15.07
CA PHE A 109 -6.10 -9.80 -15.30
C PHE A 109 -5.20 -8.96 -14.39
N LEU A 110 -5.50 -7.66 -14.21
CA LEU A 110 -4.72 -6.76 -13.35
C LEU A 110 -4.76 -7.23 -11.89
N TYR A 111 -5.92 -7.65 -11.37
CA TYR A 111 -6.02 -8.21 -10.02
C TYR A 111 -5.23 -9.51 -9.86
N TRP A 112 -5.33 -10.41 -10.84
CA TRP A 112 -4.55 -11.65 -10.83
C TRP A 112 -3.04 -11.37 -10.86
N ASN A 113 -2.60 -10.46 -11.74
CA ASN A 113 -1.20 -10.05 -11.87
C ASN A 113 -0.70 -9.36 -10.58
N ALA A 114 -1.52 -8.52 -9.96
CA ALA A 114 -1.21 -7.88 -8.68
C ALA A 114 -1.07 -8.91 -7.56
N LEU A 115 -2.02 -9.84 -7.39
CA LEU A 115 -1.98 -10.86 -6.34
C LEU A 115 -0.81 -11.83 -6.52
N ARG A 116 -0.59 -12.33 -7.73
CA ARG A 116 0.57 -13.17 -8.06
C ARG A 116 1.86 -12.41 -7.83
N GLY A 117 1.91 -11.15 -8.27
CA GLY A 117 3.06 -10.29 -8.13
C GLY A 117 3.43 -10.04 -6.68
N VAL A 118 2.45 -9.68 -5.85
CA VAL A 118 2.61 -9.47 -4.41
C VAL A 118 3.09 -10.74 -3.72
N ALA A 119 2.47 -11.90 -3.96
CA ALA A 119 2.89 -13.15 -3.36
C ALA A 119 4.34 -13.53 -3.74
N ASN A 120 4.71 -13.33 -5.01
CA ASN A 120 6.07 -13.59 -5.48
C ASN A 120 7.10 -12.61 -4.88
N ILE A 121 6.76 -11.31 -4.82
CA ILE A 121 7.62 -10.28 -4.22
C ILE A 121 7.81 -10.53 -2.72
N THR A 122 6.76 -10.96 -2.01
CA THR A 122 6.85 -11.31 -0.59
C THR A 122 7.84 -12.46 -0.35
N ARG A 123 7.81 -13.48 -1.21
CA ARG A 123 8.80 -14.57 -1.17
C ARG A 123 10.21 -14.07 -1.48
N LEU A 124 10.39 -13.30 -2.55
CA LEU A 124 11.68 -12.75 -2.97
C LEU A 124 12.26 -11.73 -1.99
N ALA A 125 11.42 -11.08 -1.18
CA ALA A 125 11.83 -10.19 -0.11
C ALA A 125 12.38 -10.93 1.13
N GLY A 126 12.33 -12.28 1.14
CA GLY A 126 12.87 -13.10 2.22
C GLY A 126 11.94 -13.23 3.42
N LEU A 127 10.62 -13.08 3.25
CA LEU A 127 9.67 -13.39 4.32
C LEU A 127 9.77 -14.89 4.65
N ARG A 128 10.11 -15.21 5.89
CA ARG A 128 10.19 -16.59 6.38
C ARG A 128 8.80 -17.06 6.81
N TYR A 129 8.39 -18.23 6.34
CA TYR A 129 7.13 -18.87 6.69
C TYR A 129 7.25 -20.39 6.59
N GLY A 130 6.52 -21.11 7.44
CA GLY A 130 6.39 -22.57 7.36
C GLY A 130 5.42 -22.98 6.24
N GLN A 131 5.73 -24.06 5.54
CA GLN A 131 4.86 -24.60 4.48
C GLN A 131 3.72 -25.48 5.06
N THR A 132 4.03 -26.24 6.10
CA THR A 132 3.15 -27.26 6.68
C THR A 132 2.36 -26.73 7.88
N ASP A 133 2.95 -25.83 8.66
CA ASP A 133 2.35 -25.30 9.88
C ASP A 133 1.37 -24.15 9.62
N ALA A 134 0.50 -23.91 10.60
CA ALA A 134 -0.30 -22.68 10.62
C ALA A 134 0.63 -21.46 10.62
N LEU A 135 0.34 -20.48 9.76
CA LEU A 135 1.12 -19.25 9.70
C LEU A 135 1.11 -18.56 11.06
N GLU A 136 2.28 -18.13 11.53
CA GLU A 136 2.37 -17.33 12.76
C GLU A 136 1.51 -16.05 12.65
N PRO A 137 0.93 -15.55 13.77
CA PRO A 137 0.10 -14.34 13.77
C PRO A 137 0.75 -13.14 13.07
N ASP A 138 2.06 -12.97 13.25
CA ASP A 138 2.85 -11.89 12.65
C ASP A 138 2.89 -12.00 11.12
N ILE A 139 3.03 -13.24 10.61
CA ILE A 139 3.01 -13.52 9.17
C ILE A 139 1.59 -13.36 8.62
N GLN A 140 0.56 -13.77 9.38
CA GLN A 140 -0.84 -13.56 9.00
C GLN A 140 -1.16 -12.07 8.87
N LEU A 141 -0.68 -11.22 9.77
CA LEU A 141 -0.81 -9.77 9.67
C LEU A 141 -0.16 -9.24 8.38
N THR A 142 1.07 -9.68 8.06
CA THR A 142 1.72 -9.32 6.79
C THR A 142 0.90 -9.79 5.60
N VAL A 143 0.40 -11.03 5.60
CA VAL A 143 -0.44 -11.58 4.52
C VAL A 143 -1.72 -10.75 4.34
N HIS A 144 -2.38 -10.35 5.42
CA HIS A 144 -3.55 -9.48 5.35
C HIS A 144 -3.20 -8.10 4.79
N GLY A 145 -2.10 -7.50 5.26
CA GLY A 145 -1.59 -6.24 4.75
C GLY A 145 -1.36 -6.29 3.23
N ILE A 146 -0.60 -7.28 2.77
CA ILE A 146 -0.22 -7.37 1.35
C ILE A 146 -1.43 -7.74 0.46
N SER A 147 -2.37 -8.52 0.98
CA SER A 147 -3.64 -8.81 0.29
C SER A 147 -4.47 -7.55 0.11
N ARG A 148 -4.52 -6.69 1.14
CA ARG A 148 -5.22 -5.41 1.07
C ARG A 148 -4.52 -4.45 0.12
N ALA A 149 -3.18 -4.41 0.12
CA ALA A 149 -2.40 -3.62 -0.83
C ALA A 149 -2.66 -4.07 -2.27
N ALA A 150 -2.70 -5.39 -2.54
CA ALA A 150 -3.00 -5.95 -3.85
C ALA A 150 -4.42 -5.61 -4.35
N LEU A 151 -5.38 -5.51 -3.43
CA LEU A 151 -6.76 -5.13 -3.72
C LEU A 151 -7.02 -3.61 -3.61
N GLU A 152 -5.99 -2.83 -3.33
CA GLU A 152 -6.08 -1.39 -3.02
C GLU A 152 -7.12 -1.04 -1.94
N TYR A 153 -7.40 -1.95 -1.01
CA TYR A 153 -8.41 -1.72 0.02
C TYR A 153 -8.02 -0.54 0.91
N PRO A 154 -9.00 0.33 1.29
CA PRO A 154 -8.74 1.45 2.19
C PRO A 154 -8.31 0.90 3.55
N SER A 155 -7.62 1.69 4.36
CA SER A 155 -7.19 1.20 5.67
C SER A 155 -8.37 0.86 6.60
N PRO A 156 -8.19 -0.09 7.52
CA PRO A 156 -9.16 -0.33 8.58
C PRO A 156 -9.26 0.94 9.45
N GLY A 157 -10.50 1.37 9.73
CA GLY A 157 -10.78 2.49 10.62
C GLY A 157 -11.03 2.08 12.07
N SER A 158 -10.65 0.85 12.45
CA SER A 158 -10.73 0.38 13.82
C SER A 158 -9.61 0.98 14.67
N LEU A 159 -9.89 1.15 15.96
CA LEU A 159 -8.86 1.36 16.97
C LEU A 159 -7.88 0.19 16.93
N ILE A 160 -6.58 0.48 16.97
CA ILE A 160 -5.53 -0.53 17.00
C ILE A 160 -4.77 -0.36 18.30
N TYR A 161 -4.98 -1.28 19.24
CA TYR A 161 -4.40 -1.19 20.59
C TYR A 161 -4.66 0.18 21.25
N GLY A 162 -5.89 0.69 21.17
CA GLY A 162 -6.28 2.00 21.72
C GLY A 162 -5.87 3.22 20.89
N VAL A 163 -5.03 3.05 19.87
CA VAL A 163 -4.62 4.13 18.97
C VAL A 163 -5.65 4.29 17.85
N ASP A 164 -6.23 5.49 17.70
CA ASP A 164 -7.14 5.81 16.59
C ASP A 164 -6.36 6.34 15.38
N PRO A 165 -6.22 5.57 14.28
CA PRO A 165 -5.54 6.06 13.09
C PRO A 165 -6.25 7.26 12.43
N HIS A 166 -7.50 7.55 12.79
CA HIS A 166 -8.29 8.65 12.24
C HIS A 166 -8.37 9.87 13.16
N ALA A 167 -7.65 9.89 14.28
CA ALA A 167 -7.64 11.00 15.24
C ALA A 167 -7.37 12.38 14.60
N TYR A 168 -6.56 12.45 13.55
CA TYR A 168 -6.22 13.70 12.85
C TYR A 168 -7.00 13.94 11.54
N LEU A 169 -8.08 13.19 11.29
CA LEU A 169 -8.96 13.42 10.15
C LEU A 169 -10.19 14.24 10.56
N HIS A 170 -10.32 15.46 10.02
CA HIS A 170 -11.54 16.24 10.16
C HIS A 170 -12.74 15.54 9.47
N GLY A 171 -13.89 15.45 10.15
CA GLY A 171 -15.02 14.57 9.79
C GLY A 171 -15.51 14.64 8.33
N TRP A 172 -15.58 15.83 7.73
CA TRP A 172 -15.98 15.96 6.32
C TRP A 172 -14.97 15.35 5.34
N ARG A 173 -13.68 15.42 5.66
CA ARG A 173 -12.61 14.76 4.89
C ARG A 173 -12.70 13.25 5.04
N LEU A 174 -13.19 12.71 6.15
CA LEU A 174 -13.41 11.27 6.33
C LEU A 174 -14.47 10.75 5.35
N THR A 175 -15.61 11.46 5.28
CA THR A 175 -16.73 11.10 4.39
C THR A 175 -16.34 11.22 2.93
N PHE A 176 -15.75 12.35 2.51
CA PHE A 176 -15.34 12.55 1.12
C PHE A 176 -14.24 11.57 0.68
N ARG A 177 -13.31 11.23 1.59
CA ARG A 177 -12.26 10.24 1.34
C ARG A 177 -12.82 8.83 1.29
N SER A 178 -13.73 8.44 2.18
CA SER A 178 -14.40 7.13 2.10
C SER A 178 -15.18 6.96 0.79
N LEU A 179 -15.82 8.03 0.31
CA LEU A 179 -16.57 8.07 -0.96
C LEU A 179 -15.63 8.00 -2.17
N LEU A 180 -14.63 8.88 -2.23
CA LEU A 180 -13.62 8.88 -3.30
C LEU A 180 -12.85 7.55 -3.38
N TYR A 181 -12.53 6.91 -2.24
CA TYR A 181 -11.79 5.66 -2.22
C TYR A 181 -12.62 4.44 -2.62
N ARG A 182 -13.93 4.42 -2.33
CA ARG A 182 -14.84 3.41 -2.90
C ARG A 182 -14.99 3.56 -4.42
N LEU A 183 -14.91 4.79 -4.94
CA LEU A 183 -14.87 5.06 -6.38
C LEU A 183 -13.53 4.69 -7.05
N LYS A 184 -12.41 4.88 -6.35
CA LYS A 184 -11.05 4.89 -6.93
C LYS A 184 -10.62 3.57 -7.59
N ILE A 185 -11.13 2.44 -7.12
CA ILE A 185 -10.60 1.11 -7.44
C ILE A 185 -11.15 0.54 -8.75
N SER A 186 -12.36 0.91 -9.19
CA SER A 186 -12.92 0.45 -10.48
C SER A 186 -13.24 1.60 -11.43
N LEU A 187 -13.38 2.82 -10.92
CA LEU A 187 -13.77 3.97 -11.72
C LEU A 187 -12.57 4.81 -12.15
N SER A 188 -11.32 4.57 -11.70
CA SER A 188 -10.20 5.45 -12.09
C SER A 188 -9.81 5.28 -13.57
N SER A 189 -9.70 4.05 -14.06
CA SER A 189 -9.48 3.77 -15.49
C SER A 189 -10.70 4.17 -16.34
N PHE A 190 -11.92 4.01 -15.82
CA PHE A 190 -13.17 4.46 -16.47
C PHE A 190 -13.37 5.99 -16.46
N LEU A 191 -13.04 6.68 -15.36
CA LEU A 191 -13.04 8.13 -15.23
C LEU A 191 -11.92 8.73 -16.07
N LEU A 192 -10.75 8.10 -16.11
CA LEU A 192 -9.69 8.51 -17.02
C LEU A 192 -10.18 8.40 -18.45
N ARG A 193 -10.86 7.31 -18.84
CA ARG A 193 -11.54 7.18 -20.14
C ARG A 193 -12.52 8.33 -20.38
N LEU A 194 -13.39 8.63 -19.41
CA LEU A 194 -14.42 9.66 -19.53
C LEU A 194 -13.84 11.08 -19.58
N LEU A 195 -12.85 11.39 -18.73
CA LEU A 195 -12.14 12.67 -18.68
C LEU A 195 -11.33 12.89 -19.95
N LEU A 196 -10.59 11.87 -20.41
CA LEU A 196 -9.85 11.94 -21.67
C LEU A 196 -10.80 12.16 -22.83
N ARG A 197 -11.93 11.45 -22.89
CA ARG A 197 -12.94 11.65 -23.93
C ARG A 197 -13.51 13.08 -23.91
N ARG A 198 -13.71 13.66 -22.72
CA ARG A 198 -14.25 15.02 -22.56
C ARG A 198 -13.22 16.13 -22.82
N LEU A 199 -11.95 15.92 -22.45
CA LEU A 199 -10.86 16.88 -22.62
C LEU A 199 -10.28 16.83 -24.04
N LEU A 200 -9.97 15.63 -24.54
CA LEU A 200 -9.45 15.41 -25.90
C LEU A 200 -10.56 15.51 -26.97
N GLY A 201 -11.84 15.42 -26.58
CA GLY A 201 -12.96 15.70 -27.48
C GLY A 201 -13.19 17.19 -27.77
N ARG A 202 -12.63 18.08 -26.93
CA ARG A 202 -12.70 19.55 -27.07
C ARG A 202 -11.49 20.13 -27.79
N LEU A 203 -10.31 19.59 -27.55
CA LEU A 203 -9.12 19.88 -28.35
C LEU A 203 -9.27 19.12 -29.66
N THR A 204 -9.04 19.74 -30.81
CA THR A 204 -9.24 19.19 -32.18
C THR A 204 -8.42 17.91 -32.52
N LEU A 205 -7.84 17.23 -31.53
CA LEU A 205 -7.11 15.96 -31.58
C LEU A 205 -8.01 14.73 -31.78
N ARG A 206 -9.20 14.86 -32.38
CA ARG A 206 -10.13 13.73 -32.59
C ARG A 206 -9.50 12.56 -33.37
N GLY A 207 -8.55 12.85 -34.27
CA GLY A 207 -7.78 11.82 -34.99
C GLY A 207 -6.69 11.13 -34.17
N PHE A 208 -6.17 11.78 -33.12
CA PHE A 208 -5.10 11.23 -32.27
C PHE A 208 -5.62 10.51 -31.02
N LEU A 209 -6.91 10.62 -30.70
CA LEU A 209 -7.55 9.94 -29.57
C LEU A 209 -7.24 8.43 -29.50
N PRO A 210 -7.40 7.66 -30.60
CA PRO A 210 -7.13 6.22 -30.57
C PRO A 210 -5.65 5.89 -30.32
N VAL A 211 -4.75 6.74 -30.83
CA VAL A 211 -3.29 6.55 -30.72
C VAL A 211 -2.77 6.89 -29.32
N LEU A 212 -3.35 7.91 -28.66
CA LEU A 212 -2.89 8.37 -27.35
C LEU A 212 -3.52 7.58 -26.17
N THR A 213 -4.68 6.98 -26.37
CA THR A 213 -5.41 6.28 -25.29
C THR A 213 -4.68 5.03 -24.80
N GLY A 214 -4.21 4.17 -25.72
CA GLY A 214 -3.45 2.96 -25.37
C GLY A 214 -2.21 3.23 -24.50
N PRO A 215 -1.26 4.08 -24.93
CA PRO A 215 -0.08 4.44 -24.14
C PRO A 215 -0.40 5.06 -22.78
N LEU A 216 -1.45 5.87 -22.70
CA LEU A 216 -1.84 6.51 -21.44
C LEU A 216 -2.38 5.48 -20.43
N TYR A 217 -3.19 4.51 -20.86
CA TYR A 217 -3.60 3.40 -19.98
C TYR A 217 -2.41 2.53 -19.59
N ALA A 218 -1.49 2.27 -20.52
CA ALA A 218 -0.27 1.53 -20.21
C ALA A 218 0.53 2.22 -19.10
N ALA A 219 0.75 3.53 -19.20
CA ALA A 219 1.48 4.30 -18.19
C ALA A 219 0.76 4.32 -16.84
N TRP A 220 -0.58 4.48 -16.84
CA TRP A 220 -1.39 4.50 -15.62
C TRP A 220 -1.39 3.14 -14.91
N ASN A 221 -1.65 2.06 -15.63
CA ASN A 221 -1.63 0.69 -15.08
C ASN A 221 -0.23 0.30 -14.60
N ALA A 222 0.82 0.69 -15.33
CA ALA A 222 2.20 0.51 -14.90
C ALA A 222 2.50 1.24 -13.58
N TRP A 223 2.03 2.49 -13.44
CA TRP A 223 2.20 3.28 -12.23
C TRP A 223 1.48 2.66 -11.02
N ILE A 224 0.23 2.23 -11.19
CA ILE A 224 -0.53 1.52 -10.14
C ILE A 224 0.20 0.24 -9.73
N ALA A 225 0.59 -0.62 -10.68
CA ALA A 225 1.32 -1.85 -10.39
C ALA A 225 2.64 -1.57 -9.67
N ALA A 226 3.38 -0.54 -10.09
CA ALA A 226 4.63 -0.15 -9.43
C ALA A 226 4.42 0.30 -7.98
N ARG A 227 3.30 0.98 -7.68
CA ARG A 227 2.90 1.39 -6.34
C ARG A 227 2.53 0.19 -5.46
N ILE A 228 1.66 -0.70 -5.94
CA ILE A 228 1.23 -1.91 -5.22
C ILE A 228 2.45 -2.78 -4.87
N ILE A 229 3.34 -3.03 -5.82
CA ILE A 229 4.53 -3.85 -5.59
C ILE A 229 5.51 -3.20 -4.62
N GLN A 230 5.69 -1.88 -4.69
CA GLN A 230 6.54 -1.16 -3.75
C GLN A 230 6.01 -1.26 -2.32
N GLU A 231 4.70 -1.19 -2.14
CA GLU A 231 4.06 -1.29 -0.83
C GLU A 231 4.12 -2.72 -0.28
N ALA A 232 3.83 -3.72 -1.10
CA ALA A 232 3.97 -5.12 -0.73
C ALA A 232 5.40 -5.51 -0.34
N TYR A 233 6.40 -4.97 -1.05
CA TYR A 233 7.81 -5.18 -0.70
C TYR A 233 8.14 -4.64 0.70
N LEU A 234 7.70 -3.41 1.00
CA LEU A 234 7.92 -2.80 2.32
C LEU A 234 7.24 -3.59 3.44
N GLN A 235 6.01 -4.06 3.20
CA GLN A 235 5.29 -4.88 4.17
C GLN A 235 5.95 -6.25 4.39
N ALA A 236 6.43 -6.89 3.32
CA ALA A 236 7.10 -8.19 3.40
C ALA A 236 8.41 -8.15 4.22
N ARG A 237 9.17 -7.04 4.13
CA ARG A 237 10.40 -6.86 4.94
C ARG A 237 10.13 -6.46 6.39
N GLY A 238 8.91 -6.03 6.70
CA GLY A 238 8.50 -5.54 8.01
C GLY A 238 8.88 -6.45 9.17
N PRO A 239 8.48 -7.73 9.18
CA PRO A 239 8.73 -8.62 10.32
C PRO A 239 10.21 -8.77 10.68
N ALA A 240 11.10 -8.86 9.68
CA ALA A 240 12.54 -8.96 9.91
C ALA A 240 13.13 -7.68 10.51
N LEU A 241 12.71 -6.51 9.98
CA LEU A 241 13.15 -5.22 10.48
C LEU A 241 12.60 -4.92 11.87
N VAL A 242 11.33 -5.27 12.14
CA VAL A 242 10.74 -5.17 13.48
C VAL A 242 11.48 -6.09 14.45
N LYS A 243 11.84 -7.32 14.05
CA LYS A 243 12.66 -8.21 14.89
C LYS A 243 14.03 -7.59 15.22
N HIS A 244 14.68 -6.98 14.23
CA HIS A 244 15.95 -6.28 14.44
C HIS A 244 15.81 -5.10 15.40
N LEU A 245 14.81 -4.23 15.18
CA LEU A 245 14.53 -3.08 16.04
C LEU A 245 14.22 -3.50 17.49
N MET A 246 13.41 -4.55 17.67
CA MET A 246 13.12 -5.09 19.00
C MET A 246 14.37 -5.66 19.69
N LYS A 247 15.32 -6.22 18.93
CA LYS A 247 16.61 -6.67 19.47
C LYS A 247 17.44 -5.48 19.95
N THR A 248 17.51 -4.40 19.18
CA THR A 248 18.20 -3.16 19.60
C THR A 248 17.58 -2.53 20.84
N LEU A 249 16.25 -2.62 20.98
CA LEU A 249 15.52 -2.11 22.13
C LEU A 249 15.53 -3.05 23.34
N ALA A 250 16.07 -4.28 23.22
CA ALA A 250 16.07 -5.24 24.31
C ALA A 250 16.90 -4.77 25.51
N ASP A 251 18.02 -4.09 25.23
CA ASP A 251 18.95 -3.55 26.24
C ASP A 251 18.50 -2.18 26.79
N SER A 252 17.40 -1.62 26.26
CA SER A 252 16.84 -0.35 26.72
C SER A 252 15.91 -0.57 27.92
N ASP A 253 15.88 0.42 28.80
CA ASP A 253 14.96 0.44 29.93
C ASP A 253 13.50 0.49 29.48
N GLU A 254 12.59 0.09 30.38
CA GLU A 254 11.17 0.03 30.07
C GLU A 254 10.59 1.41 29.71
N HIS A 255 11.07 2.48 30.35
CA HIS A 255 10.61 3.84 30.06
C HIS A 255 10.93 4.24 28.61
N THR A 256 12.16 4.01 28.12
CA THR A 256 12.50 4.26 26.71
C THR A 256 11.61 3.43 25.76
N ARG A 257 11.38 2.15 26.06
CA ARG A 257 10.51 1.31 25.21
C ARG A 257 9.05 1.81 25.17
N ARG A 258 8.54 2.32 26.30
CA ARG A 258 7.20 2.94 26.37
C ARG A 258 7.13 4.22 25.54
N LEU A 259 8.16 5.07 25.63
CA LEU A 259 8.27 6.29 24.82
C LEU A 259 8.35 5.98 23.31
N VAL A 260 9.07 4.93 22.92
CA VAL A 260 9.07 4.43 21.53
C VAL A 260 7.66 3.98 21.13
N ALA A 261 6.94 3.25 21.99
CA ALA A 261 5.57 2.82 21.72
C ALA A 261 4.63 4.01 21.49
N GLN A 262 4.71 5.05 22.32
CA GLN A 262 3.97 6.32 22.14
C GLN A 262 4.28 6.98 20.80
N GLY A 263 5.56 7.07 20.42
CA GLY A 263 5.95 7.64 19.14
C GLY A 263 5.49 6.80 17.94
N VAL A 264 5.45 5.48 18.06
CA VAL A 264 4.86 4.59 17.05
C VAL A 264 3.35 4.79 16.95
N GLY A 265 2.64 4.94 18.07
CA GLY A 265 1.22 5.27 18.11
C GLY A 265 0.91 6.60 17.41
N GLU A 266 1.65 7.65 17.75
CA GLU A 266 1.55 8.96 17.11
C GLU A 266 1.80 8.87 15.59
N LEU A 267 2.82 8.12 15.19
CA LEU A 267 3.12 7.92 13.77
C LEU A 267 1.99 7.20 13.02
N ILE A 268 1.30 6.25 13.66
CA ILE A 268 0.10 5.60 13.11
C ILE A 268 -1.01 6.64 12.90
N MET A 269 -1.29 7.48 13.91
CA MET A 269 -2.30 8.55 13.84
C MET A 269 -1.98 9.56 12.73
N ARG A 270 -0.74 10.02 12.64
CA ARG A 270 -0.28 10.97 11.60
C ARG A 270 -0.32 10.40 10.19
N ASN A 271 -0.07 9.10 10.04
CA ASN A 271 -0.11 8.45 8.74
C ASN A 271 -1.54 8.28 8.21
N GLN A 272 -2.56 8.34 9.08
CA GLN A 272 -3.98 8.16 8.76
C GLN A 272 -4.34 6.80 8.16
N HIS A 273 -3.34 5.93 8.05
CA HIS A 273 -3.35 4.64 7.40
C HIS A 273 -2.43 3.74 8.23
N PRO A 274 -2.95 2.88 9.10
CA PRO A 274 -2.14 1.98 9.90
C PRO A 274 -1.39 1.03 8.98
N HIS A 275 -0.08 1.22 8.92
CA HIS A 275 0.80 0.35 8.15
C HIS A 275 1.02 -0.94 8.93
N PRO A 276 0.86 -2.14 8.34
CA PRO A 276 0.99 -3.42 9.06
C PRO A 276 2.28 -3.53 9.89
N ASN A 277 3.40 -3.05 9.35
CA ASN A 277 4.69 -3.06 10.06
C ASN A 277 4.68 -2.23 11.35
N LEU A 278 3.98 -1.08 11.37
CA LEU A 278 3.86 -0.27 12.59
C LEU A 278 2.96 -0.93 13.62
N VAL A 279 1.88 -1.59 13.16
CA VAL A 279 0.99 -2.36 14.03
C VAL A 279 1.73 -3.54 14.66
N LEU A 280 2.53 -4.26 13.88
CA LEU A 280 3.39 -5.32 14.38
C LEU A 280 4.42 -4.80 15.39
N LEU A 281 5.07 -3.68 15.08
CA LEU A 281 6.03 -3.05 15.99
C LEU A 281 5.36 -2.65 17.30
N LEU A 282 4.21 -1.97 17.24
CA LEU A 282 3.44 -1.57 18.41
C LEU A 282 3.05 -2.78 19.26
N ALA A 283 2.51 -3.83 18.65
CA ALA A 283 2.16 -5.06 19.35
C ALA A 283 3.35 -5.68 20.10
N ARG A 284 4.54 -5.71 19.48
CA ARG A 284 5.74 -6.25 20.11
C ARG A 284 6.31 -5.34 21.20
N LEU A 285 6.19 -4.03 21.05
CA LEU A 285 6.55 -3.07 22.10
C LEU A 285 5.62 -3.24 23.31
N LEU A 286 4.30 -3.29 23.13
CA LEU A 286 3.36 -3.49 24.24
C LEU A 286 3.58 -4.83 24.94
N ASN A 287 3.90 -5.89 24.19
CA ASN A 287 4.25 -7.19 24.76
C ASN A 287 5.57 -7.20 25.55
N SER A 288 6.49 -6.26 25.31
CA SER A 288 7.77 -6.16 26.02
C SER A 288 7.71 -5.29 27.28
N LEU A 289 6.61 -4.55 27.50
CA LEU A 289 6.37 -3.76 28.70
C LEU A 289 5.86 -4.62 29.86
N THR A 290 6.15 -4.20 31.08
CA THR A 290 5.63 -4.81 32.30
C THR A 290 4.10 -4.64 32.34
N GLY A 291 3.40 -5.70 32.72
CA GLY A 291 1.93 -5.72 32.74
C GLY A 291 1.27 -5.93 31.37
N LYS A 292 2.02 -5.91 30.26
CA LYS A 292 1.52 -6.17 28.89
C LYS A 292 0.23 -5.40 28.57
N PRO A 293 0.28 -4.06 28.57
CA PRO A 293 -0.90 -3.22 28.36
C PRO A 293 -1.60 -3.57 27.04
N GLN A 294 -2.93 -3.69 27.09
CA GLN A 294 -3.74 -4.03 25.90
C GLN A 294 -4.01 -2.82 25.00
N ALA A 295 -3.92 -1.62 25.57
CA ALA A 295 -4.13 -0.36 24.88
C ALA A 295 -3.02 0.62 25.24
N LEU A 296 -2.72 1.49 24.28
CA LEU A 296 -1.80 2.60 24.42
C LEU A 296 -2.59 3.90 24.35
N GLU A 297 -2.57 4.66 25.44
CA GLU A 297 -3.04 6.03 25.43
C GLU A 297 -1.90 6.93 24.95
N VAL A 298 -2.12 7.62 23.83
CA VAL A 298 -1.13 8.50 23.21
C VAL A 298 -1.46 9.94 23.57
N ASP A 299 -0.78 10.47 24.59
CA ASP A 299 -0.72 11.90 24.87
C ASP A 299 0.60 12.45 24.30
N TRP A 300 0.51 13.02 23.10
CA TRP A 300 1.69 13.48 22.37
C TRP A 300 2.41 14.66 23.06
N PRO A 301 1.73 15.70 23.57
CA PRO A 301 2.38 16.74 24.36
C PRO A 301 3.14 16.23 25.58
N ILE A 302 2.58 15.26 26.33
CA ILE A 302 3.29 14.64 27.46
C ILE A 302 4.51 13.87 26.95
N ALA A 303 4.35 13.03 25.92
CA ALA A 303 5.44 12.25 25.36
C ALA A 303 6.61 13.14 24.91
N LEU A 304 6.35 14.28 24.26
CA LEU A 304 7.38 15.24 23.87
C LEU A 304 8.14 15.83 25.07
N ARG A 305 7.46 16.10 26.19
CA ARG A 305 8.14 16.56 27.41
C ARG A 305 9.08 15.49 27.95
N ASP A 306 8.62 14.25 27.97
CA ASP A 306 9.44 13.12 28.42
C ASP A 306 10.64 12.89 27.50
N TYR A 307 10.47 13.07 26.18
CA TYR A 307 11.54 12.97 25.19
C TYR A 307 12.66 14.00 25.45
N ALA A 308 12.28 15.24 25.80
CA ALA A 308 13.23 16.31 26.11
C ALA A 308 14.05 16.02 27.39
N GLN A 309 13.52 15.23 28.31
CA GLN A 309 14.16 14.91 29.60
C GLN A 309 15.05 13.65 29.55
N LEU A 310 15.06 12.92 28.42
CA LEU A 310 15.82 11.67 28.32
C LEU A 310 17.34 11.89 28.39
N PRO A 311 18.07 11.03 29.14
CA PRO A 311 19.53 10.97 29.10
C PRO A 311 20.05 10.70 27.68
N ALA A 312 21.27 11.14 27.38
CA ALA A 312 21.83 11.05 26.02
C ALA A 312 21.81 9.62 25.40
N PRO A 313 22.14 8.53 26.13
CA PRO A 313 22.09 7.17 25.56
C PRO A 313 20.66 6.72 25.23
N ALA A 314 19.71 6.98 26.12
CA ALA A 314 18.29 6.66 25.92
C ALA A 314 17.68 7.48 24.79
N ARG A 315 18.03 8.77 24.72
CA ARG A 315 17.61 9.68 23.65
C ARG A 315 18.11 9.22 22.28
N GLN A 316 19.38 8.81 22.15
CA GLN A 316 19.90 8.30 20.88
C GLN A 316 19.17 7.02 20.45
N THR A 317 18.88 6.14 21.39
CA THR A 317 18.12 4.90 21.15
C THR A 317 16.71 5.21 20.66
N LEU A 318 16.00 6.12 21.35
CA LEU A 318 14.67 6.60 20.95
C LEU A 318 14.69 7.18 19.52
N LEU A 319 15.60 8.11 19.24
CA LEU A 319 15.69 8.77 17.93
C LEU A 319 15.98 7.76 16.81
N ASN A 320 16.89 6.81 17.04
CA ASN A 320 17.19 5.74 16.10
C ASN A 320 15.97 4.84 15.86
N ALA A 321 15.27 4.45 16.94
CA ALA A 321 14.09 3.61 16.86
C ALA A 321 12.94 4.28 16.11
N LEU A 322 12.67 5.55 16.40
CA LEU A 322 11.62 6.33 15.73
C LEU A 322 11.97 6.63 14.27
N THR A 323 13.25 6.82 13.94
CA THR A 323 13.70 6.93 12.55
C THR A 323 13.44 5.63 11.79
N GLN A 324 13.80 4.48 12.37
CA GLN A 324 13.51 3.18 11.76
C GLN A 324 12.00 2.93 11.63
N ALA A 325 11.21 3.25 12.66
CA ALA A 325 9.75 3.15 12.62
C ALA A 325 9.13 4.02 11.52
N ALA A 326 9.60 5.27 11.36
CA ALA A 326 9.18 6.14 10.26
C ALA A 326 9.42 5.46 8.90
N LEU A 327 10.61 4.90 8.68
CA LEU A 327 10.98 4.23 7.43
C LEU A 327 10.25 2.90 7.21
N LEU A 328 9.83 2.19 8.27
CA LEU A 328 9.00 0.97 8.18
C LEU A 328 7.63 1.21 7.55
N SER A 329 7.14 2.45 7.60
CA SER A 329 5.81 2.86 7.11
C SER A 329 5.82 3.56 5.75
N GLY A 330 7.00 3.72 5.12
CA GLY A 330 7.13 4.28 3.78
C GLY A 330 8.27 5.29 3.63
N THR A 331 8.16 6.13 2.60
CA THR A 331 9.23 7.07 2.21
C THR A 331 9.34 8.27 3.16
N TYR A 332 10.54 8.80 3.35
CA TYR A 332 10.78 9.99 4.18
C TYR A 332 10.23 11.27 3.52
N ARG A 333 8.91 11.47 3.62
CA ARG A 333 8.14 12.61 3.08
C ARG A 333 6.88 12.84 3.92
N GLY A 334 6.26 14.02 3.79
CA GLY A 334 4.95 14.33 4.36
C GLY A 334 4.90 14.24 5.88
N SER A 335 3.91 13.50 6.40
CA SER A 335 3.68 13.27 7.84
C SER A 335 4.91 12.74 8.57
N ARG A 336 5.59 11.74 8.00
CA ARG A 336 6.79 11.10 8.57
C ARG A 336 7.95 12.08 8.72
N LYS A 337 8.14 12.95 7.72
CA LYS A 337 9.16 13.99 7.79
C LYS A 337 8.85 14.99 8.90
N LYS A 338 7.60 15.47 8.96
CA LYS A 338 7.16 16.40 10.01
C LYS A 338 7.34 15.80 11.41
N PHE A 339 6.95 14.54 11.58
CA PHE A 339 7.15 13.78 12.81
C PHE A 339 8.63 13.73 13.23
N LEU A 340 9.53 13.30 12.35
CA LEU A 340 10.96 13.23 12.71
C LEU A 340 11.56 14.61 12.98
N VAL A 341 11.17 15.65 12.22
CA VAL A 341 11.64 17.03 12.47
C VAL A 341 11.25 17.48 13.87
N GLU A 342 10.01 17.25 14.28
CA GLU A 342 9.50 17.62 15.60
C GLU A 342 10.22 16.87 16.71
N VAL A 343 10.29 15.53 16.62
CA VAL A 343 10.96 14.70 17.63
C VAL A 343 12.43 15.08 17.80
N PHE A 344 13.16 15.28 16.71
CA PHE A 344 14.58 15.66 16.77
C PHE A 344 14.76 17.08 17.34
N ALA A 345 13.88 18.02 16.96
CA ALA A 345 13.91 19.37 17.51
C ALA A 345 13.64 19.38 19.02
N THR A 346 12.66 18.61 19.49
CA THR A 346 12.36 18.45 20.93
C THR A 346 13.54 17.88 21.71
N CYS A 347 14.23 16.90 21.11
CA CYS A 347 15.45 16.30 21.66
C CYS A 347 16.72 17.17 21.49
N GLN A 348 16.59 18.40 20.97
CA GLN A 348 17.69 19.33 20.66
C GLN A 348 18.82 18.66 19.86
N THR A 349 18.48 17.72 18.99
CA THR A 349 19.43 16.92 18.21
C THR A 349 19.27 17.23 16.73
N PRO A 350 20.34 17.54 15.97
CA PRO A 350 20.21 17.90 14.57
C PRO A 350 19.77 16.71 13.71
N LEU A 351 18.72 16.92 12.90
CA LEU A 351 18.22 15.91 11.96
C LEU A 351 19.05 15.89 10.67
N ARG A 352 19.88 14.86 10.50
CA ARG A 352 20.69 14.66 9.29
C ARG A 352 19.86 14.03 8.18
N ASN A 353 19.30 14.87 7.31
CA ASN A 353 18.43 14.43 6.21
C ASN A 353 19.11 13.47 5.22
N GLU A 354 20.43 13.59 5.04
CA GLU A 354 21.18 12.71 4.13
C GLU A 354 21.28 11.29 4.67
N ASP A 355 21.55 11.15 5.96
CA ASP A 355 21.64 9.85 6.65
C ASP A 355 20.31 9.09 6.56
N ILE A 356 19.19 9.79 6.74
CA ILE A 356 17.85 9.18 6.61
C ILE A 356 17.60 8.71 5.18
N LYS A 357 17.97 9.52 4.18
CA LYS A 357 17.83 9.11 2.76
C LYS A 357 18.73 7.92 2.43
N ALA A 358 19.94 7.87 2.99
CA ALA A 358 20.86 6.76 2.83
C ALA A 358 20.30 5.47 3.46
N GLN A 359 19.79 5.56 4.70
CA GLN A 359 19.15 4.44 5.39
C GLN A 359 17.89 3.96 4.64
N GLN A 360 17.08 4.88 4.12
CA GLN A 360 15.94 4.53 3.27
C GLN A 360 16.38 3.79 2.00
N ARG A 361 17.47 4.20 1.34
CA ARG A 361 18.01 3.51 0.17
C ARG A 361 18.48 2.09 0.53
N ARG A 362 19.15 1.89 1.67
CA ARG A 362 19.53 0.56 2.17
C ARG A 362 18.32 -0.34 2.44
N LEU A 363 17.29 0.22 3.07
CA LEU A 363 16.01 -0.47 3.31
C LEU A 363 15.24 -0.78 2.02
N LEU A 364 15.40 0.00 0.96
CA LEU A 364 14.79 -0.28 -0.34
C LEU A 364 15.61 -1.25 -1.21
N SER A 365 16.92 -1.34 -0.98
CA SER A 365 17.83 -2.20 -1.76
C SER A 365 17.95 -3.63 -1.24
N GLY A 366 17.36 -3.94 -0.09
CA GLY A 366 17.48 -5.28 0.53
C GLY A 366 18.60 -5.39 1.56
N GLN A 367 19.42 -4.36 1.74
CA GLN A 367 20.49 -4.35 2.74
C GLN A 367 19.90 -4.21 4.15
N ALA A 368 20.59 -4.76 5.15
CA ALA A 368 20.29 -4.50 6.56
C ALA A 368 20.52 -3.00 6.87
N PRO A 369 19.74 -2.39 7.78
CA PRO A 369 19.83 -0.96 8.11
C PRO A 369 21.21 -0.51 8.59
#